data_AF-A4JA52-F1
#
_entry.id   AF-A4JA52-F1
#
_cell.length_a   1.000
_cell.length_b   1.000
_cell.length_c   1.000
_cell.angle_alpha   90.00
_cell.angle_beta   90.00
_cell.angle_gamma   90.00
#
_symmetry.space_group_name_H-M   'P 1'
#
loop_
_entity.id
_entity.type
_entity.pdbx_description
1 polymer ?
#
loop_
_entity_poly.entity_id
_entity_poly.type
_entity_poly.pdbx_seq_one_letter_code
_entity_poly.pdbx_strand_id
1 'polypeptide(L)' 'MPSADLSLHQLGCAGCGALNAPAARFCAQCGVSQRGRACGRCQAALAADARFCPNCGTQAG' A
#
# COMPACT_ATOMS: atom_id res chain seq x y z
N MET A 1 -10.55 10.31 -29.27
CA MET A 1 -11.17 9.67 -28.10
C MET A 1 -10.55 8.29 -27.89
N PRO A 2 -9.90 8.04 -26.76
CA PRO A 2 -9.93 6.70 -26.17
C PRO A 2 -10.45 6.77 -24.72
N SER A 3 -11.73 6.47 -24.57
CA SER A 3 -12.32 6.08 -23.28
C SER A 3 -12.13 4.57 -23.14
N ALA A 4 -11.00 4.17 -22.56
CA ALA A 4 -10.81 2.82 -22.05
C ALA A 4 -10.85 2.91 -20.52
N ASP A 5 -11.99 2.46 -20.00
CA ASP A 5 -12.15 1.86 -18.67
C ASP A 5 -10.84 1.29 -18.12
N LEU A 6 -10.46 1.67 -16.90
CA LEU A 6 -9.64 0.90 -15.95
C LEU A 6 -9.47 1.72 -14.67
N SER A 7 -10.51 1.68 -13.83
CA SER A 7 -10.51 1.98 -12.41
C SER A 7 -9.46 2.96 -11.86
N LEU A 8 -9.91 4.20 -11.66
CA LEU A 8 -9.55 4.99 -10.49
C LEU A 8 -10.00 4.22 -9.23
N HIS A 9 -9.35 3.10 -8.89
CA HIS A 9 -9.50 2.43 -7.59
C HIS A 9 -8.83 3.30 -6.52
N GLN A 10 -9.32 4.52 -6.37
CA GLN A 10 -8.87 5.44 -5.36
C GLN A 10 -9.21 4.80 -4.02
N LEU A 11 -8.16 4.42 -3.29
CA LEU A 11 -8.29 3.68 -2.05
C LEU A 11 -8.67 4.67 -0.96
N GLY A 12 -9.83 4.45 -0.36
CA GLY A 12 -10.22 5.16 0.85
C GLY A 12 -9.17 4.98 1.94
N CYS A 13 -8.79 6.07 2.57
CA CYS A 13 -7.90 6.05 3.72
C CYS A 13 -8.54 5.29 4.88
N ALA A 14 -7.87 4.27 5.40
CA ALA A 14 -8.38 3.53 6.56
C ALA A 14 -8.34 4.37 7.85
N GLY A 15 -7.52 5.43 7.89
CA GLY A 15 -7.40 6.32 9.04
C GLY A 15 -8.32 7.54 9.01
N CYS A 16 -8.58 8.12 7.83
CA CYS A 16 -9.36 9.36 7.71
C CYS A 16 -10.44 9.37 6.62
N GLY A 17 -10.60 8.29 5.86
CA GLY A 17 -11.59 8.19 4.77
C GLY A 17 -11.22 8.92 3.47
N ALA A 18 -10.16 9.73 3.44
CA ALA A 18 -9.74 10.46 2.24
C ALA A 18 -9.37 9.52 1.08
N LEU A 19 -9.74 9.90 -0.15
CA LEU A 19 -9.43 9.14 -1.36
C LEU A 19 -7.97 9.34 -1.76
N ASN A 20 -7.18 8.27 -1.76
CA ASN A 20 -5.78 8.30 -2.19
C ASN A 20 -5.58 7.53 -3.48
N ALA A 21 -4.58 7.91 -4.27
CA ALA A 21 -4.22 7.18 -5.48
C ALA A 21 -4.06 5.67 -5.17
N PRO A 22 -4.51 4.76 -6.05
CA PRO A 22 -4.40 3.32 -5.83
C PRO A 22 -2.97 2.89 -5.46
N ALA A 23 -1.96 3.54 -6.05
CA ALA A 23 -0.54 3.29 -5.82
C ALA A 23 0.05 4.06 -4.61
N ALA A 24 -0.75 4.87 -3.91
CA ALA A 24 -0.27 5.67 -2.78
C ALA A 24 0.18 4.76 -1.63
N ARG A 25 1.43 4.94 -1.19
CA ARG A 25 2.01 4.22 -0.04
C ARG A 25 1.52 4.79 1.28
N PHE A 26 1.27 6.09 1.30
CA PHE A 26 0.80 6.85 2.45
C PHE A 26 -0.37 7.74 2.03
N CYS A 27 -1.25 8.05 2.97
CA CYS A 27 -2.33 8.99 2.74
C CYS A 27 -1.76 10.41 2.62
N ALA A 28 -2.10 11.12 1.54
CA ALA A 28 -1.66 12.51 1.34
C ALA A 28 -2.36 13.52 2.27
N GLN A 29 -3.32 13.08 3.08
CA GLN A 29 -4.06 13.95 4.01
C GLN A 29 -3.67 13.74 5.47
N CYS A 30 -3.57 12.48 5.93
CA CYS A 30 -3.23 12.18 7.32
C CYS A 30 -1.89 11.45 7.50
N GLY A 31 -1.22 11.05 6.42
CA GLY A 31 0.07 10.35 6.47
C GLY A 31 0.00 8.85 6.77
N VAL A 32 -1.18 8.26 7.04
CA VAL A 32 -1.29 6.83 7.38
C VAL A 32 -0.89 5.94 6.19
N SER A 33 -0.21 4.83 6.46
CA SER A 33 0.24 3.89 5.44
C SER A 33 -0.94 3.16 4.79
N GLN A 34 -1.11 3.37 3.48
CA GLN A 34 -2.19 2.83 2.65
C GLN A 34 -1.84 1.50 1.97
N ARG A 35 -0.55 1.14 1.96
CA ARG A 35 -0.05 -0.14 1.46
C ARG A 35 0.60 -0.89 2.62
N GLY A 36 0.39 -2.20 2.68
CA GLY A 36 1.08 -3.09 3.62
C GLY A 36 2.60 -2.87 3.55
N ARG A 37 3.28 -3.11 4.68
CA ARG A 37 4.73 -2.85 4.82
C ARG A 37 5.48 -3.48 3.64
N ALA A 38 6.52 -2.83 3.13
CA ALA A 38 7.40 -3.46 2.14
C ALA A 38 8.64 -3.98 2.87
N CYS A 39 9.15 -5.14 2.48
CA CYS A 39 10.36 -5.67 3.08
C CYS A 39 11.55 -4.74 2.78
N GLY A 40 12.25 -4.25 3.81
CA GLY A 40 13.42 -3.39 3.63
C GLY A 40 14.58 -4.05 2.86
N ARG A 41 14.63 -5.39 2.80
CA ARG A 41 15.70 -6.14 2.14
C ARG A 41 15.41 -6.48 0.68
N CYS A 42 14.23 -6.99 0.38
CA CYS A 42 13.87 -7.46 -0.97
C CYS A 42 12.74 -6.66 -1.63
N GLN A 43 12.19 -5.67 -0.94
CA GLN A 43 11.08 -4.81 -1.39
C GLN A 43 9.78 -5.55 -1.73
N ALA A 44 9.68 -6.84 -1.43
CA ALA A 44 8.42 -7.59 -1.54
C ALA A 44 7.35 -6.99 -0.62
N ALA A 45 6.10 -7.01 -1.08
CA ALA A 45 4.96 -6.62 -0.26
C ALA A 45 4.82 -7.58 0.95
N LEU A 46 4.79 -7.01 2.14
CA LEU A 46 4.48 -7.70 3.39
C LEU A 46 3.01 -7.45 3.72
N ALA A 47 2.36 -8.47 4.29
CA ALA A 47 1.07 -8.27 4.91
C ALA A 47 1.20 -7.29 6.09
N ALA A 48 0.10 -6.61 6.46
CA ALA A 48 0.10 -5.68 7.59
C ALA A 48 0.58 -6.35 8.89
N ASP A 49 0.24 -7.63 9.08
CA ASP A 49 0.62 -8.47 10.21
C ASP A 49 1.78 -9.43 9.93
N ALA A 50 2.43 -9.32 8.76
CA ALA A 50 3.58 -10.17 8.47
C ALA A 50 4.71 -9.81 9.44
N ARG A 51 5.15 -10.80 10.23
CA ARG A 51 6.32 -10.69 11.12
C ARG A 51 7.63 -10.97 10.37
N PHE A 52 7.53 -11.71 9.26
CA PHE A 52 8.64 -12.09 8.40
C PHE A 52 8.24 -11.96 6.93
N CYS A 53 9.20 -11.69 6.08
CA CYS A 53 9.01 -11.62 4.64
C CYS A 53 8.84 -13.02 4.05
N PRO A 54 7.74 -13.31 3.33
CA PRO A 54 7.53 -14.61 2.72
C PRO A 54 8.47 -14.88 1.52
N ASN A 55 9.11 -13.84 0.99
CA ASN A 55 10.00 -13.97 -0.16
C ASN A 55 11.46 -14.19 0.25
N CYS A 56 11.97 -13.46 1.25
CA CYS A 56 13.37 -13.52 1.65
C CYS A 56 13.63 -13.95 3.10
N GLY A 57 12.59 -14.21 3.90
CA GLY A 57 12.69 -14.62 5.30
C GLY A 57 13.14 -13.53 6.28
N THR A 58 13.41 -12.30 5.82
CA THR A 58 13.81 -11.19 6.71
C THR A 58 12.64 -10.72 7.57
N GLN A 59 12.90 -10.42 8.85
CA GLN A 59 11.88 -9.89 9.76
C GLN A 59 11.29 -8.59 9.22
N ALA A 60 9.96 -8.51 9.21
CA ALA A 60 9.24 -7.30 8.87
C ALA A 60 9.43 -6.29 10.02
N GLY A 61 10.14 -5.20 9.72
CA GLY A 61 10.32 -4.05 10.61
C GLY A 61 9.26 -2.98 10.37
#